data_AF-A0A089PHE2-F1
#
_entry.id   AF-A0A089PHE2-F1
#
_cell.length_a   1.000
_cell.length_b   1.000
_cell.length_c   1.000
_cell.angle_alpha   90.00
_cell.angle_beta   90.00
_cell.angle_gamma   90.00
#
_symmetry.space_group_name_H-M   'P 1'
#
loop_
_entity.id
_entity.type
_entity.pdbx_description
1 polymer ?
#
loop_
_entity_poly.entity_id
_entity_poly.type
_entity_poly.pdbx_seq_one_letter_code
_entity_poly.pdbx_strand_id
1 'polypeptide(L)' 'MAKVTIDGKEYNTDELSDTVNSQLLSLQFAQNELKRLDAQIAVFKTAVSAYSQALKDELSKQS' A
#
# COMPACT_ATOMS: atom_id res chain seq x y z
N MET A 1 -4.82 18.00 21.66
CA MET A 1 -5.95 17.13 21.28
C MET A 1 -5.78 16.69 19.83
N ALA A 2 -4.77 15.85 19.58
CA ALA A 2 -4.78 15.06 18.36
C ALA A 2 -5.88 14.00 18.52
N LYS A 3 -6.70 13.83 17.49
CA LYS A 3 -7.75 12.81 17.46
C LYS A 3 -7.36 11.78 16.43
N VAL A 4 -7.46 10.50 16.79
CA VAL A 4 -7.31 9.42 15.82
C VAL A 4 -8.63 8.67 15.70
N THR A 5 -9.00 8.33 14.47
CA THR A 5 -10.17 7.49 14.23
C THR A 5 -9.71 6.05 14.02
N ILE A 6 -10.17 5.14 14.85
CA ILE A 6 -9.94 3.68 14.72
C ILE A 6 -11.32 3.04 14.60
N ASP A 7 -11.56 2.26 13.54
CA ASP A 7 -12.84 1.58 13.26
C ASP A 7 -14.09 2.50 13.33
N GLY A 8 -13.94 3.75 12.90
CA GLY A 8 -15.02 4.74 12.90
C GLY A 8 -15.32 5.39 14.25
N LYS A 9 -14.57 5.06 15.30
CA LYS A 9 -14.61 5.77 16.59
C LYS A 9 -13.46 6.75 16.70
N GLU A 10 -13.77 8.00 17.05
CA GLU A 10 -12.77 8.99 17.42
C GLU A 10 -12.25 8.72 18.82
N TYR A 11 -10.93 8.66 18.95
CA TYR A 11 -10.20 8.57 20.19
C TYR A 11 -9.35 9.83 20.35
N ASN A 12 -9.40 10.44 21.55
CA ASN A 12 -8.51 11.53 21.90
C ASN A 12 -7.15 10.92 22.24
N THR A 13 -6.11 11.21 21.45
CA THR A 13 -4.78 10.58 21.64
C THR A 13 -4.15 10.92 22.99
N ASP A 14 -4.57 12.05 23.57
CA ASP A 14 -4.15 12.55 24.87
C ASP A 14 -4.76 11.69 26.02
N GLU A 15 -5.81 10.91 25.75
CA GLU A 15 -6.48 10.00 26.70
C GLU A 15 -6.08 8.52 26.49
N LEU A 16 -5.28 8.24 25.45
CA LEU A 16 -4.80 6.89 25.15
C LEU A 16 -3.54 6.59 25.96
N SER A 17 -3.41 5.34 26.43
CA SER A 17 -2.18 4.91 27.09
C SER A 17 -1.01 4.90 26.10
N ASP A 18 0.22 5.05 26.62
CA ASP A 18 1.45 5.00 25.82
C ASP A 18 1.54 3.71 24.98
N THR A 19 1.03 2.59 25.50
CA THR A 19 0.96 1.32 24.79
C THR A 19 0.03 1.36 23.58
N VAL A 20 -1.16 1.98 23.72
CA VAL A 20 -2.11 2.12 22.60
C VAL A 20 -1.56 3.04 21.53
N ASN A 21 -0.95 4.16 21.91
CA ASN A 21 -0.30 5.08 20.98
C ASN A 21 0.85 4.40 20.22
N SER A 22 1.65 3.58 20.90
CA SER A 22 2.74 2.82 20.27
C SER A 22 2.20 1.82 19.23
N GLN A 23 1.17 1.06 19.58
CA GLN A 23 0.55 0.10 18.66
C GLN A 23 -0.08 0.78 17.45
N LEU A 24 -0.70 1.95 17.65
CA LEU A 24 -1.27 2.76 16.59
C LEU A 24 -0.20 3.23 15.59
N LEU A 25 0.95 3.70 16.08
CA LEU A 25 2.06 4.10 15.22
C LEU A 25 2.59 2.90 14.41
N SER A 26 2.75 1.74 15.04
CA SER A 26 3.13 0.51 14.33
C SER A 26 2.12 0.11 13.26
N LEU A 27 0.82 0.25 13.54
CA LEU A 27 -0.25 -0.03 12.58
C LEU A 27 -0.20 0.94 11.39
N GLN A 28 -0.08 2.24 11.64
CA GLN A 28 0.03 3.25 10.58
C GLN A 28 1.27 3.03 9.71
N PHE A 29 2.40 2.67 10.32
CA PHE A 29 3.61 2.30 9.59
C PHE A 29 3.35 1.10 8.65
N ALA A 30 2.78 0.02 9.17
CA ALA A 30 2.46 -1.16 8.36
C ALA A 30 1.49 -0.84 7.21
N GLN A 31 0.46 -0.03 7.47
CA GLN A 31 -0.50 0.41 6.44
C GLN A 31 0.17 1.25 5.34
N ASN A 32 1.08 2.15 5.70
CA ASN A 32 1.83 2.94 4.74
C ASN A 32 2.76 2.07 3.89
N GLU A 33 3.37 1.05 4.49
CA GLU A 33 4.20 0.11 3.75
C GLU A 33 3.40 -0.75 2.77
N LEU A 34 2.20 -1.19 3.16
CA LEU A 34 1.29 -1.87 2.24
C LEU A 34 0.95 -0.99 1.03
N LYS A 35 0.62 0.29 1.25
CA LYS A 35 0.37 1.24 0.16
C LYS A 35 1.59 1.40 -0.77
N ARG A 36 2.80 1.44 -0.21
CA ARG A 36 4.05 1.52 -0.99
C ARG A 36 4.23 0.27 -1.85
N LEU A 37 3.97 -0.91 -1.31
CA LEU A 37 4.04 -2.17 -2.05
C LEU A 37 2.99 -2.23 -3.16
N ASP A 38 1.76 -1.79 -2.91
CA ASP A 38 0.71 -1.72 -3.93
C ASP A 38 1.12 -0.82 -5.12
N ALA A 39 1.76 0.32 -4.83
CA ALA A 39 2.29 1.18 -5.88
C ALA A 39 3.37 0.48 -6.73
N GLN A 40 4.28 -0.27 -6.10
CA GLN A 40 5.29 -1.06 -6.82
C GLN A 40 4.64 -2.16 -7.66
N ILE A 41 3.64 -2.86 -7.12
CA ILE A 41 2.87 -3.88 -7.85
C ILE A 41 2.24 -3.27 -9.11
N ALA A 42 1.67 -2.07 -9.03
CA ALA A 42 1.08 -1.40 -10.18
C ALA A 42 2.13 -1.11 -11.29
N VAL A 43 3.33 -0.67 -10.90
CA VAL A 43 4.45 -0.45 -11.84
C VAL A 43 4.83 -1.77 -12.53
N PHE A 44 5.02 -2.85 -11.76
CA PHE A 44 5.39 -4.14 -12.34
C PHE A 44 4.30 -4.74 -13.22
N LYS A 45 3.01 -4.58 -12.88
CA LYS A 45 1.89 -5.00 -13.74
C LYS A 45 1.92 -4.31 -15.11
N THR A 46 2.28 -3.03 -15.13
CA THR A 46 2.45 -2.27 -16.38
C THR A 46 3.60 -2.84 -17.20
N ALA A 47 4.76 -3.08 -16.56
CA ALA A 47 5.92 -3.67 -17.23
C ALA A 47 5.62 -5.06 -17.81
N VAL A 48 4.97 -5.94 -17.04
CA VAL A 48 4.54 -7.28 -17.49
C VAL A 48 3.62 -7.18 -18.72
N SER A 49 2.68 -6.24 -18.71
CA SER A 49 1.77 -6.03 -19.84
C SER A 49 2.52 -5.59 -21.10
N ALA A 50 3.48 -4.65 -20.96
CA ALA A 50 4.31 -4.19 -22.05
C ALA A 50 5.20 -5.30 -22.63
N TYR A 51 5.87 -6.08 -21.79
CA TYR A 51 6.69 -7.21 -22.22
C TYR A 51 5.87 -8.30 -22.89
N SER A 52 4.68 -8.58 -22.37
CA SER A 52 3.77 -9.56 -22.98
C SER A 52 3.31 -9.12 -24.37
N GLN A 53 3.04 -7.84 -24.57
CA GLN A 53 2.68 -7.31 -25.89
C GLN A 53 3.85 -7.38 -26.86
N ALA A 54 5.04 -6.89 -26.44
CA ALA A 54 6.24 -6.93 -27.27
C ALA A 54 6.59 -8.36 -27.71
N LEU A 55 6.45 -9.34 -26.80
CA LEU A 55 6.66 -10.75 -27.13
C LEU A 55 5.67 -11.27 -28.17
N LYS A 56 4.37 -10.94 -28.02
CA LYS A 56 3.35 -11.32 -29.01
C LYS A 56 3.62 -10.73 -30.39
N ASP A 57 4.01 -9.45 -30.43
CA ASP A 57 4.33 -8.76 -31.68
C ASP A 57 5.51 -9.45 -32.37
N GLU A 58 6.55 -9.81 -31.62
CA GLU A 58 7.71 -10.50 -32.18
C GLU A 58 7.37 -11.91 -32.68
N LEU A 59 6.59 -12.68 -31.92
CA LEU A 59 6.11 -14.00 -32.34
C LEU A 59 5.28 -13.93 -33.63
N SER A 60 4.46 -12.87 -33.80
CA SER A 60 3.63 -12.69 -35.00
C SER A 60 4.43 -12.35 -36.26
N LYS A 61 5.62 -11.77 -36.12
CA LYS A 61 6.54 -11.51 -37.25
C LYS A 61 7.33 -12.75 -37.66
N GLN A 62 7.41 -13.74 -36.77
CA GLN A 62 8.16 -14.97 -37.01
C GLN A 62 7.35 -16.01 -37.82
N SER A 63 6.03 -15.85 -37.88
CA SER A 63 5.08 -16.62 -38.70
C SER A 63 4.78 -15.95 -40.03
#